data_AF-A0A5J4FTD3-F1
#
_entry.id   AF-A0A5J4FTD3-F1
#
_cell.length_a   1.000
_cell.length_b   1.000
_cell.length_c   1.000
_cell.angle_alpha   90.00
_cell.angle_beta   90.00
_cell.angle_gamma   90.00
#
_symmetry.space_group_name_H-M   'P 1'
#
loop_
_entity.id
_entity.type
_entity.pdbx_description
1 polymer ?
#
loop_
_entity_poly.entity_id
_entity_poly.type
_entity_poly.pdbx_seq_one_letter_code
_entity_poly.pdbx_strand_id
1 'polypeptide(L)'
;MRLCSLLIVLIFFSCKNDKEIFQKTIIKNKEETSSNKNILKKFEDNFDVKLNSFWKRENQDSARIKIVNDPLEQENKVLKVDLNLGDYVSGGLRSEILIEPKDSFGYKTNYSFKFLLPNDFFKENEDKGWIIIHQWHDSPPPGFGWSTYKEKTQPPLHLLIEHNPDGIYYLYFKTGLKTGGMDEIYTTIWKENLKPNQWYEFSCEVLWSLYNNEGYSIPKLNGNYPFDLKGDTMVKRERIMRRNMYNSLPNYFKMGLYRSGTEKHNRSIYFDDFKYKSIRMK
;
A
#
# COMPACT_ATOMS: atom_id res chain seq x y z
N MET A 1 25.83 -77.51 37.00
CA MET A 1 25.03 -77.55 38.24
C MET A 1 25.80 -76.83 39.35
N ARG A 2 25.58 -75.52 39.50
CA ARG A 2 26.07 -74.72 40.63
C ARG A 2 24.97 -73.71 40.97
N LEU A 3 24.33 -73.92 42.11
CA LEU A 3 23.45 -72.96 42.76
C LEU A 3 24.30 -71.76 43.19
N CYS A 4 23.87 -70.55 42.84
CA CYS A 4 24.36 -69.34 43.50
C CYS A 4 23.16 -68.69 44.20
N SER A 5 23.16 -68.82 45.52
CA SER A 5 22.14 -68.30 46.40
C SER A 5 22.18 -66.77 46.46
N LEU A 6 20.98 -66.20 46.35
CA LEU A 6 20.61 -64.81 46.56
C LEU A 6 20.94 -64.36 47.99
N LEU A 7 21.56 -63.19 48.15
CA LEU A 7 21.43 -62.37 49.36
C LEU A 7 21.14 -60.94 48.93
N ILE A 8 19.87 -60.53 49.06
CA ILE A 8 19.40 -59.16 48.82
C ILE A 8 19.41 -58.42 50.15
N VAL A 9 20.23 -57.38 50.24
CA VAL A 9 20.15 -56.38 51.32
C VAL A 9 19.18 -55.28 50.88
N LEU A 10 18.03 -55.22 51.55
CA LEU A 10 17.05 -54.13 51.44
C LEU A 10 17.51 -52.94 52.29
N ILE A 11 17.91 -51.84 51.65
CA ILE A 11 18.00 -50.53 52.31
C ILE A 11 16.73 -49.75 51.96
N PHE A 12 15.87 -49.56 52.96
CA PHE A 12 14.77 -48.61 52.91
C PHE A 12 15.33 -47.19 53.01
N PHE A 13 15.27 -46.43 51.92
CA PHE A 13 15.28 -44.97 52.00
C PHE A 13 13.87 -44.43 51.73
N SER A 14 13.30 -43.90 52.81
CA SER A 14 12.12 -43.07 52.84
C SER A 14 12.42 -41.73 52.17
N CYS A 15 11.80 -41.47 51.01
CA CYS A 15 11.67 -40.12 50.46
C CYS A 15 10.20 -39.73 50.48
N LYS A 16 9.80 -39.08 51.59
CA LYS A 16 8.61 -38.24 51.67
C LYS A 16 8.88 -36.90 50.98
N ASN A 17 7.93 -36.51 50.14
CA ASN A 17 7.61 -35.14 49.71
C ASN A 17 8.69 -34.27 49.06
N ASP A 18 8.81 -34.39 47.73
CA ASP A 18 9.36 -33.34 46.85
C ASP A 18 8.51 -33.14 45.57
N LYS A 19 7.18 -33.28 45.68
CA LYS A 19 6.25 -33.03 44.54
C LYS A 19 5.49 -31.70 44.59
N GLU A 20 5.52 -30.97 45.71
CA GLU A 20 4.80 -29.68 45.83
C GLU A 20 5.63 -28.44 45.50
N ILE A 21 6.97 -28.53 45.49
CA ILE A 21 7.83 -27.38 45.13
C ILE A 21 8.04 -27.29 43.61
N PHE A 22 7.99 -28.41 42.88
CA PHE A 22 8.16 -28.42 41.42
C PHE A 22 6.92 -27.95 40.65
N GLN A 23 5.70 -28.09 41.20
CA GLN A 23 4.48 -27.56 40.57
C GLN A 23 4.28 -26.06 40.81
N LYS A 24 4.73 -25.50 41.93
CA LYS A 24 4.64 -24.04 42.15
C LYS A 24 5.64 -23.24 41.32
N THR A 25 6.80 -23.79 40.97
CA THR A 25 7.78 -23.13 40.10
C THR A 25 7.41 -23.20 38.62
N ILE A 26 6.63 -24.21 38.20
CA ILE A 26 6.11 -24.31 36.82
C ILE A 26 4.82 -23.48 36.62
N ILE A 27 4.07 -23.19 37.69
CA ILE A 27 2.84 -22.38 37.63
C ILE A 27 3.11 -20.87 37.82
N LYS A 28 4.30 -20.45 38.29
CA LYS A 28 4.67 -19.02 38.40
C LYS A 28 5.42 -18.43 37.20
N ASN A 29 5.65 -19.20 36.13
CA ASN A 29 6.26 -18.73 34.89
C ASN A 29 5.33 -18.88 33.67
N LYS A 30 4.01 -18.77 33.88
CA LYS A 30 3.01 -18.82 32.80
C LYS A 30 1.97 -17.71 32.87
N GLU A 31 2.34 -16.56 33.44
CA GLU A 31 1.61 -15.31 33.35
C GLU A 31 2.60 -14.18 33.05
N GLU A 32 2.89 -14.01 31.75
CA GLU A 32 3.71 -12.99 31.04
C GLU A 32 4.50 -13.78 29.98
N THR A 33 4.05 -13.97 28.74
CA THR A 33 3.68 -12.96 27.75
C THR A 33 2.74 -13.57 26.70
N SER A 34 1.42 -13.48 26.92
CA SER A 34 0.46 -13.45 25.81
C SER A 34 0.27 -12.00 25.39
N SER A 35 1.34 -11.36 24.93
CA SER A 35 1.19 -10.12 24.19
C SER A 35 0.97 -10.49 22.73
N ASN A 36 -0.28 -10.81 22.38
CA ASN A 36 -0.81 -10.62 21.03
C ASN A 36 -0.77 -9.10 20.74
N LYS A 37 0.44 -8.52 20.65
CA LYS A 37 0.64 -7.17 20.15
C LYS A 37 0.40 -7.28 18.65
N ASN A 38 -0.82 -6.95 18.22
CA ASN A 38 -1.05 -6.58 16.84
C ASN A 38 0.01 -5.54 16.51
N ILE A 39 0.99 -5.90 15.66
CA ILE A 39 2.13 -5.04 15.37
C ILE A 39 1.59 -3.85 14.60
N LEU A 40 1.54 -2.71 15.28
CA LEU A 40 1.17 -1.45 14.68
C LEU A 40 2.36 -0.94 13.87
N LYS A 41 2.17 -0.79 12.57
CA LYS A 41 3.15 -0.13 11.68
C LYS A 41 2.70 1.29 11.42
N LYS A 42 3.64 2.24 11.41
CA LYS A 42 3.37 3.65 11.17
C LYS A 42 4.49 4.26 10.34
N PHE A 43 4.13 4.99 9.29
CA PHE A 43 5.05 5.80 8.48
C PHE A 43 4.43 7.18 8.32
N GLU A 44 5.21 8.23 8.53
CA GLU A 44 4.79 9.61 8.35
C GLU A 44 5.92 10.40 7.70
N ASP A 45 5.58 11.25 6.74
CA ASP A 45 6.51 12.19 6.11
C ASP A 45 5.75 13.46 5.72
N ASN A 46 6.17 14.59 6.31
CA ASN A 46 5.73 15.92 5.92
C ASN A 46 6.72 16.58 4.94
N PHE A 47 7.73 15.84 4.49
CA PHE A 47 8.67 16.27 3.44
C PHE A 47 9.40 17.59 3.71
N ASP A 48 9.58 17.97 4.98
CA ASP A 48 10.07 19.29 5.38
C ASP A 48 11.55 19.52 4.97
N VAL A 49 12.41 18.54 5.26
CA VAL A 49 13.87 18.69 5.05
C VAL A 49 14.39 17.76 3.95
N LYS A 50 14.05 16.48 4.06
CA LYS A 50 14.50 15.43 3.15
C LYS A 50 13.50 14.27 3.17
N LEU A 51 13.52 13.48 2.10
CA LEU A 51 12.77 12.25 2.03
C LEU A 51 13.19 11.30 3.17
N ASN A 52 12.23 10.79 3.93
CA ASN A 52 12.51 9.88 5.04
C ASN A 52 13.15 8.56 4.56
N SER A 53 13.92 7.91 5.44
CA SER A 53 14.74 6.73 5.07
C SER A 53 13.95 5.47 4.70
N PHE A 54 12.65 5.42 5.05
CA PHE A 54 11.79 4.30 4.70
C PHE A 54 11.35 4.32 3.23
N TRP A 55 11.46 5.47 2.56
CA TRP A 55 11.17 5.58 1.13
C TRP A 55 12.30 5.00 0.29
N LYS A 56 11.94 4.22 -0.71
CA LYS A 56 12.82 3.81 -1.81
C LYS A 56 12.43 4.58 -3.06
N ARG A 57 13.39 4.89 -3.93
CA ARG A 57 13.13 5.53 -5.23
C ARG A 57 13.14 4.43 -6.31
N GLU A 58 12.18 4.47 -7.23
CA GLU A 58 12.30 3.65 -8.45
C GLU A 58 13.22 4.32 -9.47
N ASN A 59 13.20 5.65 -9.57
CA ASN A 59 14.05 6.39 -10.51
C ASN A 59 15.51 6.50 -10.02
N GLN A 60 16.45 6.35 -10.96
CA GLN A 60 17.88 6.57 -10.71
C GLN A 60 18.26 8.06 -10.72
N ASP A 61 17.53 8.88 -11.49
CA ASP A 61 17.76 10.32 -11.53
C ASP A 61 17.15 11.00 -10.31
N SER A 62 18.01 11.28 -9.32
CA SER A 62 17.65 12.04 -8.12
C SER A 62 17.04 13.41 -8.42
N ALA A 63 17.30 13.98 -9.60
CA ALA A 63 16.80 15.29 -9.98
C ALA A 63 15.27 15.33 -10.19
N ARG A 64 14.62 14.16 -10.33
CA ARG A 64 13.18 14.02 -10.52
C ARG A 64 12.36 14.00 -9.23
N ILE A 65 13.00 13.79 -8.08
CA ILE A 65 12.31 13.62 -6.79
C ILE A 65 13.03 14.49 -5.77
N LYS A 66 12.44 15.64 -5.45
CA LYS A 66 13.07 16.72 -4.67
C LYS A 66 12.15 17.28 -3.62
N ILE A 67 12.73 17.76 -2.52
CA ILE A 67 12.05 18.64 -1.59
C ILE A 67 12.19 20.08 -2.10
N VAL A 68 11.09 20.80 -2.21
CA VAL A 68 11.02 22.18 -2.71
C VAL A 68 10.08 23.00 -1.84
N ASN A 69 10.05 24.33 -2.01
CA ASN A 69 9.01 25.14 -1.38
C ASN A 69 7.64 24.77 -1.94
N ASP A 70 6.62 24.76 -1.09
CA ASP A 70 5.23 24.66 -1.53
C ASP A 70 4.92 25.83 -2.49
N PRO A 71 4.36 25.57 -3.68
CA PRO A 71 4.01 26.62 -4.63
C PRO A 71 2.94 27.60 -4.13
N LEU A 72 2.18 27.25 -3.09
CA LEU A 72 1.13 28.08 -2.50
C LEU A 72 1.51 28.68 -1.14
N GLU A 73 2.46 28.08 -0.42
CA GLU A 73 2.86 28.49 0.94
C GLU A 73 4.39 28.45 1.08
N GLN A 74 5.10 29.56 0.80
CA GLN A 74 6.56 29.56 0.65
C GLN A 74 7.38 29.06 1.87
N GLU A 75 6.80 29.13 3.08
CA GLU A 75 7.42 28.65 4.32
C GLU A 75 7.26 27.13 4.49
N ASN A 76 6.31 26.50 3.78
CA ASN A 76 6.12 25.06 3.76
C ASN A 76 7.04 24.41 2.71
N LYS A 77 7.45 23.17 2.97
CA LYS A 77 8.30 22.36 2.09
C LYS A 77 7.55 21.09 1.72
N VAL A 78 7.65 20.70 0.46
CA VAL A 78 6.85 19.60 -0.09
C VAL A 78 7.69 18.73 -1.02
N LEU A 79 7.23 17.51 -1.26
CA LEU A 79 7.81 16.63 -2.25
C LEU A 79 7.33 17.02 -3.65
N LYS A 80 8.25 17.39 -4.54
CA LYS A 80 7.99 17.51 -5.98
C LYS A 80 8.49 16.28 -6.71
N VAL A 81 7.63 15.73 -7.56
CA VAL A 81 7.95 14.64 -8.48
C VAL A 81 7.78 15.12 -9.91
N ASP A 82 8.85 15.06 -10.68
CA ASP A 82 8.89 15.35 -12.10
C ASP A 82 8.92 14.04 -12.91
N LEU A 83 8.26 14.05 -14.07
CA LEU A 83 8.28 12.99 -15.07
C LEU A 83 8.44 13.56 -16.47
N ASN A 84 9.62 13.35 -17.06
CA ASN A 84 9.92 13.77 -18.43
C ASN A 84 9.50 12.70 -19.45
N LEU A 85 9.26 13.09 -20.71
CA LEU A 85 8.83 12.20 -21.80
C LEU A 85 9.65 10.91 -21.95
N GLY A 86 10.97 11.00 -21.78
CA GLY A 86 11.89 9.86 -21.93
C GLY A 86 12.18 9.09 -20.64
N ASP A 87 11.63 9.48 -19.49
CA ASP A 87 11.91 8.80 -18.21
C ASP A 87 11.23 7.42 -18.19
N TYR A 88 12.00 6.37 -18.42
CA TYR A 88 11.53 4.98 -18.50
C TYR A 88 12.28 4.09 -17.52
N VAL A 89 11.56 3.50 -16.56
CA VAL A 89 12.14 2.65 -15.52
C VAL A 89 11.20 1.48 -15.23
N SER A 90 11.78 0.31 -14.95
CA SER A 90 11.05 -0.90 -14.54
C SER A 90 9.87 -1.24 -15.48
N GLY A 91 10.08 -1.07 -16.79
CA GLY A 91 9.09 -1.42 -17.81
C GLY A 91 7.99 -0.37 -18.04
N GLY A 92 8.11 0.85 -17.50
CA GLY A 92 7.11 1.89 -17.72
C GLY A 92 7.65 3.32 -17.64
N LEU A 93 6.85 4.27 -18.11
CA LEU A 93 7.16 5.69 -18.09
C LEU A 93 6.81 6.29 -16.74
N ARG A 94 7.78 6.37 -15.82
CA ARG A 94 7.50 6.62 -14.40
C ARG A 94 8.58 7.37 -13.63
N SER A 95 8.13 7.96 -12.54
CA SER A 95 8.94 8.59 -11.49
C SER A 95 8.20 8.43 -10.18
N GLU A 96 8.61 7.46 -9.37
CA GLU A 96 7.88 7.05 -8.17
C GLU A 96 8.81 6.80 -6.99
N ILE A 97 8.27 7.02 -5.80
CA ILE A 97 8.81 6.51 -4.53
C ILE A 97 7.91 5.40 -4.02
N LEU A 98 8.49 4.49 -3.24
CA LEU A 98 7.77 3.34 -2.71
C LEU A 98 8.13 3.03 -1.26
N ILE A 99 7.20 2.38 -0.57
CA ILE A 99 7.45 1.70 0.71
C ILE A 99 7.00 0.24 0.62
N GLU A 100 7.72 -0.61 1.34
CA GLU A 100 7.40 -2.04 1.48
C GLU A 100 7.03 -2.32 2.93
N PRO A 101 5.78 -2.01 3.34
CA PRO A 101 5.37 -2.16 4.74
C PRO A 101 5.31 -3.62 5.18
N LYS A 102 5.31 -4.57 4.23
CA LYS A 102 5.12 -6.00 4.46
C LYS A 102 3.72 -6.31 5.05
N ASP A 103 2.70 -5.61 4.58
CA ASP A 103 1.30 -5.87 4.93
C ASP A 103 0.75 -6.96 4.04
N SER A 104 0.42 -8.09 4.66
CA SER A 104 -0.15 -9.24 3.97
C SER A 104 -1.65 -9.36 4.25
N PHE A 105 -2.22 -10.49 3.83
CA PHE A 105 -3.56 -10.92 4.18
C PHE A 105 -3.92 -10.66 5.65
N GLY A 106 -5.10 -10.08 5.89
CA GLY A 106 -5.65 -9.79 7.22
C GLY A 106 -5.15 -8.49 7.85
N TYR A 107 -4.29 -7.72 7.19
CA TYR A 107 -3.93 -6.38 7.66
C TYR A 107 -4.99 -5.35 7.26
N LYS A 108 -5.36 -4.50 8.22
CA LYS A 108 -6.13 -3.29 7.98
C LYS A 108 -5.19 -2.08 7.94
N THR A 109 -5.16 -1.44 6.78
CA THR A 109 -4.29 -0.32 6.47
C THR A 109 -5.10 0.95 6.31
N ASN A 110 -4.65 2.03 6.93
CA ASN A 110 -5.14 3.38 6.71
C ASN A 110 -3.98 4.21 6.19
N TYR A 111 -4.18 4.94 5.09
CA TYR A 111 -3.18 5.86 4.58
C TYR A 111 -3.82 7.10 3.99
N SER A 112 -3.07 8.19 3.99
CA SER A 112 -3.45 9.46 3.40
C SER A 112 -2.23 10.21 2.90
N PHE A 113 -2.45 11.13 1.98
CA PHE A 113 -1.48 12.12 1.53
C PHE A 113 -2.22 13.27 0.88
N LYS A 114 -1.58 14.42 0.86
CA LYS A 114 -1.99 15.55 0.03
C LYS A 114 -1.29 15.49 -1.31
N PHE A 115 -1.97 15.94 -2.36
CA PHE A 115 -1.37 16.16 -3.67
C PHE A 115 -1.85 17.47 -4.29
N LEU A 116 -0.99 18.11 -5.07
CA LEU A 116 -1.30 19.32 -5.82
C LEU A 116 -0.82 19.16 -7.26
N LEU A 117 -1.73 19.48 -8.19
CA LEU A 117 -1.45 19.53 -9.62
C LEU A 117 -1.19 20.98 -10.02
N PRO A 118 0.04 21.33 -10.42
CA PRO A 118 0.33 22.68 -10.87
C PRO A 118 -0.42 23.01 -12.16
N ASN A 119 -0.55 24.29 -12.47
CA ASN A 119 -1.22 24.73 -13.69
C ASN A 119 -0.66 24.09 -14.97
N ASP A 120 0.65 23.87 -15.04
CA ASP A 120 1.31 23.24 -16.19
C ASP A 120 1.08 21.72 -16.29
N PHE A 121 0.47 21.09 -15.28
CA PHE A 121 0.02 19.69 -15.36
C PHE A 121 -1.14 19.54 -16.36
N PHE A 122 -2.00 20.55 -16.47
CA PHE A 122 -3.16 20.53 -17.34
C PHE A 122 -2.75 21.00 -18.73
N LYS A 123 -2.82 20.09 -19.71
CA LYS A 123 -2.51 20.37 -21.11
C LYS A 123 -3.71 20.04 -21.98
N GLU A 124 -3.96 20.92 -22.95
CA GLU A 124 -4.80 20.67 -24.11
C GLU A 124 -4.00 19.94 -25.19
N ASN A 125 -4.68 19.34 -26.17
CA ASN A 125 -4.08 18.62 -27.30
C ASN A 125 -3.26 17.37 -26.92
N GLU A 126 -3.45 16.86 -25.70
CA GLU A 126 -2.97 15.54 -25.31
C GLU A 126 -3.77 14.45 -26.03
N ASP A 127 -3.14 13.32 -26.33
CA ASP A 127 -3.92 12.14 -26.73
C ASP A 127 -4.57 11.54 -25.49
N LYS A 128 -5.74 10.91 -25.63
CA LYS A 128 -6.41 10.26 -24.49
C LYS A 128 -5.45 9.34 -23.74
N GLY A 129 -5.33 9.52 -22.43
CA GLY A 129 -4.35 8.81 -21.63
C GLY A 129 -4.70 8.76 -20.14
N TRP A 130 -3.80 8.16 -19.38
CA TRP A 130 -3.90 8.06 -17.93
C TRP A 130 -2.54 8.29 -17.25
N ILE A 131 -2.61 8.87 -16.06
CA ILE A 131 -1.47 9.08 -15.16
C ILE A 131 -1.86 8.55 -13.78
N ILE A 132 -1.26 7.45 -13.36
CA ILE A 132 -1.34 6.94 -11.99
C ILE A 132 -0.48 7.84 -11.10
N ILE A 133 -1.08 8.33 -10.01
CA ILE A 133 -0.39 9.16 -9.02
C ILE A 133 -0.12 8.42 -7.70
N HIS A 134 -0.84 7.31 -7.48
CA HIS A 134 -0.64 6.42 -6.36
C HIS A 134 -1.11 5.00 -6.74
N GLN A 135 -0.37 3.99 -6.31
CA GLN A 135 -0.75 2.59 -6.50
C GLN A 135 -0.27 1.72 -5.33
N TRP A 136 -1.05 0.69 -5.02
CA TRP A 136 -0.56 -0.50 -4.35
C TRP A 136 -0.33 -1.55 -5.41
N HIS A 137 0.91 -1.98 -5.54
CA HIS A 137 1.29 -2.98 -6.51
C HIS A 137 1.53 -4.32 -5.80
N ASP A 138 1.19 -5.40 -6.47
CA ASP A 138 1.41 -6.76 -5.97
C ASP A 138 2.87 -7.15 -6.00
N SER A 139 3.20 -8.30 -5.43
CA SER A 139 4.49 -8.98 -5.60
C SER A 139 4.29 -10.27 -6.40
N PRO A 140 5.27 -10.69 -7.23
CA PRO A 140 5.21 -11.98 -7.89
C PRO A 140 5.04 -13.10 -6.87
N PRO A 141 4.36 -14.21 -7.19
CA PRO A 141 4.18 -15.32 -6.28
C PRO A 141 5.51 -15.89 -5.72
N PRO A 142 5.49 -16.57 -4.57
CA PRO A 142 6.69 -17.18 -4.00
C PRO A 142 7.45 -18.04 -5.00
N GLY A 143 8.77 -17.85 -5.08
CA GLY A 143 9.63 -18.55 -6.03
C GLY A 143 9.81 -17.84 -7.39
N PHE A 144 9.12 -16.73 -7.64
CA PHE A 144 9.28 -15.93 -8.84
C PHE A 144 9.79 -14.52 -8.53
N GLY A 145 10.60 -13.96 -9.43
CA GLY A 145 10.81 -12.52 -9.56
C GLY A 145 10.05 -11.96 -10.76
N TRP A 146 9.92 -10.64 -10.88
CA TRP A 146 9.21 -9.99 -11.99
C TRP A 146 9.74 -10.38 -13.38
N SER A 147 11.05 -10.61 -13.53
CA SER A 147 11.65 -11.06 -14.78
C SER A 147 11.26 -12.49 -15.17
N THR A 148 10.89 -13.31 -14.18
CA THR A 148 10.50 -14.72 -14.36
C THR A 148 8.99 -14.92 -14.31
N TYR A 149 8.25 -14.00 -13.70
CA TYR A 149 6.80 -13.99 -13.63
C TYR A 149 6.24 -13.33 -14.88
N LYS A 150 5.80 -14.15 -15.84
CA LYS A 150 5.40 -13.69 -17.18
C LYS A 150 3.96 -13.17 -17.26
N GLU A 151 3.27 -13.06 -16.13
CA GLU A 151 1.92 -12.53 -16.06
C GLU A 151 1.95 -10.99 -15.94
N LYS A 152 1.07 -10.33 -16.69
CA LYS A 152 0.86 -8.89 -16.57
C LYS A 152 -0.28 -8.65 -15.58
N THR A 153 0.06 -8.18 -14.39
CA THR A 153 -0.90 -7.76 -13.38
C THR A 153 -1.18 -6.27 -13.49
N GLN A 154 -2.38 -5.87 -13.08
CA GLN A 154 -2.70 -4.47 -12.80
C GLN A 154 -2.57 -4.23 -11.28
N PRO A 155 -2.12 -3.06 -10.82
CA PRO A 155 -2.02 -2.78 -9.39
C PRO A 155 -3.38 -3.00 -8.68
N PRO A 156 -3.45 -3.81 -7.61
CA PRO A 156 -4.71 -4.11 -6.94
C PRO A 156 -5.53 -2.89 -6.51
N LEU A 157 -4.85 -1.81 -6.13
CA LEU A 157 -5.46 -0.49 -5.91
C LEU A 157 -4.64 0.57 -6.63
N HIS A 158 -5.29 1.53 -7.27
CA HIS A 158 -4.61 2.69 -7.82
C HIS A 158 -5.54 3.89 -7.96
N LEU A 159 -4.94 5.06 -7.72
CA LEU A 159 -5.52 6.37 -7.95
C LEU A 159 -4.90 6.92 -9.23
N LEU A 160 -5.72 7.20 -10.23
CA LEU A 160 -5.27 7.69 -11.52
C LEU A 160 -6.06 8.91 -11.98
N ILE A 161 -5.43 9.69 -12.83
CA ILE A 161 -6.03 10.80 -13.56
C ILE A 161 -6.17 10.36 -15.01
N GLU A 162 -7.39 10.31 -15.53
CA GLU A 162 -7.59 10.15 -16.98
C GLU A 162 -7.78 11.55 -17.59
N HIS A 163 -7.23 11.73 -18.78
CA HIS A 163 -7.31 12.98 -19.53
C HIS A 163 -7.74 12.74 -20.97
N ASN A 164 -8.34 13.77 -21.57
CA ASN A 164 -8.79 13.77 -22.96
C ASN A 164 -8.18 14.95 -23.76
N PRO A 165 -8.29 14.93 -25.09
CA PRO A 165 -7.77 16.01 -25.94
C PRO A 165 -8.33 17.40 -25.63
N ASP A 166 -9.54 17.47 -25.07
CA ASP A 166 -10.22 18.71 -24.67
C ASP A 166 -9.66 19.32 -23.38
N GLY A 167 -8.63 18.71 -22.78
CA GLY A 167 -8.00 19.22 -21.56
C GLY A 167 -8.81 18.97 -20.28
N ILE A 168 -9.73 18.00 -20.29
CA ILE A 168 -10.51 17.61 -19.12
C ILE A 168 -9.80 16.47 -18.38
N TYR A 169 -9.61 16.64 -17.07
CA TYR A 169 -8.91 15.70 -16.20
C TYR A 169 -9.83 15.23 -15.07
N TYR A 170 -10.04 13.92 -15.00
CA TYR A 170 -10.91 13.27 -14.00
C TYR A 170 -10.10 12.35 -13.10
N LEU A 171 -10.42 12.35 -11.81
CA LEU A 171 -9.80 11.46 -10.83
C LEU A 171 -10.61 10.17 -10.68
N TYR A 172 -9.95 9.03 -10.87
CA TYR A 172 -10.52 7.71 -10.69
C TYR A 172 -9.78 6.94 -9.62
N PHE A 173 -10.54 6.15 -8.86
CA PHE A 173 -10.01 5.11 -8.00
C PHE A 173 -10.45 3.75 -8.52
N LYS A 174 -9.47 2.86 -8.71
CA LYS A 174 -9.67 1.49 -9.18
C LYS A 174 -9.20 0.51 -8.11
N THR A 175 -9.99 -0.53 -7.87
CA THR A 175 -9.64 -1.63 -6.95
C THR A 175 -10.09 -2.97 -7.52
N GLY A 176 -9.38 -4.05 -7.22
CA GLY A 176 -9.68 -5.40 -7.69
C GLY A 176 -8.49 -5.99 -8.44
N LEU A 177 -8.66 -7.17 -9.03
CA LEU A 177 -7.56 -7.88 -9.69
C LEU A 177 -7.81 -7.99 -11.19
N LYS A 178 -6.76 -7.78 -11.98
CA LYS A 178 -6.74 -8.06 -13.42
C LYS A 178 -5.46 -8.77 -13.82
N THR A 179 -5.56 -9.98 -14.37
CA THR A 179 -4.42 -10.75 -14.88
C THR A 179 -4.92 -11.84 -15.83
N GLY A 180 -4.25 -12.03 -16.97
CA GLY A 180 -4.70 -13.00 -17.96
C GLY A 180 -6.18 -12.81 -18.34
N GLY A 181 -6.99 -13.88 -18.19
CA GLY A 181 -8.44 -13.85 -18.42
C GLY A 181 -9.30 -13.32 -17.27
N MET A 182 -8.71 -12.94 -16.13
CA MET A 182 -9.42 -12.38 -14.98
C MET A 182 -9.51 -10.86 -15.10
N ASP A 183 -10.72 -10.31 -15.02
CA ASP A 183 -10.97 -8.88 -14.89
C ASP A 183 -12.06 -8.62 -13.84
N GLU A 184 -11.63 -8.32 -12.61
CA GLU A 184 -12.50 -8.01 -11.48
C GLU A 184 -12.39 -6.55 -11.03
N ILE A 185 -11.80 -5.70 -11.87
CA ILE A 185 -11.54 -4.30 -11.55
C ILE A 185 -12.86 -3.57 -11.37
N TYR A 186 -12.95 -2.88 -10.25
CA TYR A 186 -14.02 -1.96 -9.92
C TYR A 186 -13.50 -0.53 -10.04
N THR A 187 -14.18 0.29 -10.84
CA THR A 187 -13.79 1.68 -11.10
C THR A 187 -14.81 2.64 -10.49
N THR A 188 -14.31 3.66 -9.80
CA THR A 188 -15.09 4.75 -9.22
C THR A 188 -14.47 6.10 -9.60
N ILE A 189 -15.27 7.16 -9.58
CA ILE A 189 -14.88 8.51 -10.02
C ILE A 189 -15.31 9.58 -9.01
N TRP A 190 -14.53 10.65 -8.86
CA TRP A 190 -15.02 11.89 -8.25
C TRP A 190 -15.57 12.82 -9.34
N LYS A 191 -16.81 13.29 -9.15
CA LYS A 191 -17.54 14.08 -10.17
C LYS A 191 -16.91 15.42 -10.49
N GLU A 192 -16.20 15.99 -9.53
CA GLU A 192 -15.58 17.30 -9.70
C GLU A 192 -14.31 17.14 -10.54
N ASN A 193 -14.20 17.97 -11.58
CA ASN A 193 -12.96 18.08 -12.34
C ASN A 193 -11.83 18.53 -11.42
N LEU A 194 -10.65 17.98 -11.65
CA LEU A 194 -9.45 18.46 -10.99
C LEU A 194 -9.15 19.88 -11.46
N LYS A 195 -8.69 20.71 -10.53
CA LYS A 195 -8.37 22.11 -10.74
C LYS A 195 -6.87 22.32 -10.50
N PRO A 196 -6.26 23.26 -11.22
CA PRO A 196 -4.86 23.62 -11.00
C PRO A 196 -4.68 24.30 -9.65
N ASN A 197 -3.46 24.15 -9.09
CA ASN A 197 -2.98 24.89 -7.93
C ASN A 197 -3.91 24.80 -6.71
N GLN A 198 -4.42 23.59 -6.45
CA GLN A 198 -5.24 23.28 -5.29
C GLN A 198 -4.70 22.01 -4.62
N TRP A 199 -4.58 22.04 -3.29
CA TRP A 199 -4.30 20.85 -2.50
C TRP A 199 -5.54 19.96 -2.39
N TYR A 200 -5.35 18.68 -2.68
CA TYR A 200 -6.33 17.62 -2.47
C TYR A 200 -5.81 16.65 -1.43
N GLU A 201 -6.65 16.27 -0.47
CA GLU A 201 -6.34 15.22 0.50
C GLU A 201 -6.98 13.90 0.08
N PHE A 202 -6.15 12.94 -0.34
CA PHE A 202 -6.60 11.57 -0.56
C PHE A 202 -6.41 10.75 0.71
N SER A 203 -7.39 9.91 1.04
CA SER A 203 -7.26 8.89 2.07
C SER A 203 -7.93 7.58 1.65
N CYS A 204 -7.42 6.47 2.17
CA CYS A 204 -8.04 5.17 1.97
C CYS A 204 -7.83 4.26 3.19
N GLU A 205 -8.92 3.61 3.62
CA GLU A 205 -8.84 2.41 4.46
C GLU A 205 -8.93 1.17 3.57
N VAL A 206 -8.07 0.18 3.82
CA VAL A 206 -8.03 -1.08 3.08
C VAL A 206 -7.95 -2.24 4.05
N LEU A 207 -8.78 -3.26 3.85
CA LEU A 207 -8.58 -4.58 4.44
C LEU A 207 -8.05 -5.52 3.36
N TRP A 208 -6.82 -5.98 3.55
CA TRP A 208 -6.12 -6.84 2.60
C TRP A 208 -6.66 -8.27 2.65
N SER A 209 -7.18 -8.77 1.53
CA SER A 209 -7.73 -10.12 1.44
C SER A 209 -7.53 -10.76 0.06
N LEU A 210 -7.44 -12.09 0.08
CA LEU A 210 -7.47 -12.97 -1.07
C LEU A 210 -8.90 -13.27 -1.54
N TYR A 211 -9.91 -12.94 -0.73
CA TYR A 211 -11.30 -13.34 -0.92
C TYR A 211 -12.22 -12.16 -1.20
N ASN A 212 -13.12 -12.34 -2.16
CA ASN A 212 -13.96 -11.27 -2.71
C ASN A 212 -14.97 -10.68 -1.72
N ASN A 213 -15.38 -11.47 -0.73
CA ASN A 213 -16.36 -11.10 0.29
C ASN A 213 -15.74 -10.57 1.58
N GLU A 214 -14.41 -10.55 1.70
CA GLU A 214 -13.72 -10.12 2.93
C GLU A 214 -12.91 -8.84 2.71
N GLY A 215 -12.23 -8.72 1.57
CA GLY A 215 -11.43 -7.55 1.25
C GLY A 215 -12.29 -6.33 0.96
N TYR A 216 -11.79 -5.16 1.34
CA TYR A 216 -12.44 -3.91 0.98
C TYR A 216 -11.49 -2.73 0.87
N SER A 217 -11.97 -1.68 0.21
CA SER A 217 -11.38 -0.34 0.21
C SER A 217 -12.43 0.74 0.48
N ILE A 218 -12.04 1.79 1.19
CA ILE A 218 -12.85 2.98 1.51
C ILE A 218 -12.05 4.22 1.08
N PRO A 219 -12.06 4.58 -0.22
CA PRO A 219 -11.36 5.76 -0.73
C PRO A 219 -12.15 7.06 -0.45
N LYS A 220 -11.43 8.14 -0.16
CA LYS A 220 -11.98 9.49 0.01
C LYS A 220 -11.07 10.54 -0.61
N LEU A 221 -11.66 11.58 -1.17
CA LEU A 221 -10.99 12.81 -1.61
C LEU A 221 -11.61 13.99 -0.85
N ASN A 222 -10.82 14.76 -0.11
CA ASN A 222 -11.29 15.85 0.75
C ASN A 222 -12.45 15.41 1.65
N GLY A 223 -12.36 14.20 2.22
CA GLY A 223 -13.41 13.59 3.05
C GLY A 223 -14.61 13.00 2.29
N ASN A 224 -14.71 13.19 0.97
CA ASN A 224 -15.85 12.74 0.16
C ASN A 224 -15.60 11.41 -0.55
N TYR A 225 -16.59 10.51 -0.51
CA TYR A 225 -16.56 9.23 -1.24
C TYR A 225 -16.76 9.41 -2.75
N PRO A 226 -16.17 8.54 -3.59
CA PRO A 226 -16.39 8.56 -5.03
C PRO A 226 -17.76 7.95 -5.40
N PHE A 227 -18.05 7.93 -6.69
CA PHE A 227 -19.28 7.41 -7.27
C PHE A 227 -19.02 6.22 -8.19
N ASP A 228 -19.99 5.32 -8.26
CA ASP A 228 -20.00 4.20 -9.21
C ASP A 228 -20.26 4.69 -10.64
N LEU A 229 -19.51 4.15 -11.61
CA LEU A 229 -19.79 4.30 -13.03
C LEU A 229 -20.72 3.17 -13.48
N LYS A 230 -22.04 3.35 -13.32
CA LYS A 230 -23.03 2.39 -13.85
C LYS A 230 -24.17 3.13 -14.56
N GLY A 231 -24.07 3.18 -15.89
CA GLY A 231 -25.04 3.87 -16.74
C GLY A 231 -25.16 5.34 -16.36
N ASP A 232 -26.38 5.88 -16.39
CA ASP A 232 -26.66 7.29 -16.07
C ASP A 232 -26.86 7.53 -14.56
N THR A 233 -26.79 6.49 -13.73
CA THR A 233 -27.01 6.60 -12.29
C THR A 233 -25.68 6.67 -11.54
N MET A 234 -25.48 7.76 -10.79
CA MET A 234 -24.29 7.96 -9.97
C MET A 234 -24.59 7.67 -8.51
N VAL A 235 -24.20 6.49 -8.03
CA VAL A 235 -24.40 6.07 -6.64
C VAL A 235 -23.10 6.30 -5.85
N LYS A 236 -23.19 7.02 -4.73
CA LYS A 236 -22.05 7.26 -3.83
C LYS A 236 -21.60 5.93 -3.22
N ARG A 237 -20.29 5.66 -3.23
CA ARG A 237 -19.74 4.37 -2.81
C ARG A 237 -18.77 4.51 -1.63
N GLU A 238 -19.28 4.25 -0.43
CA GLU A 238 -18.46 4.36 0.78
C GLU A 238 -17.45 3.22 0.92
N ARG A 239 -17.91 1.98 0.70
CA ARG A 239 -17.09 0.77 0.81
C ARG A 239 -17.21 -0.08 -0.44
N ILE A 240 -16.08 -0.45 -1.02
CA ILE A 240 -15.98 -1.31 -2.19
C ILE A 240 -15.48 -2.67 -1.72
N MET A 241 -16.32 -3.71 -1.79
CA MET A 241 -15.97 -5.08 -1.39
C MET A 241 -15.34 -5.82 -2.58
N ARG A 242 -14.06 -6.14 -2.49
CA ARG A 242 -13.28 -6.85 -3.52
C ARG A 242 -12.08 -7.53 -2.89
N ARG A 243 -11.65 -8.66 -3.46
CA ARG A 243 -10.28 -9.15 -3.20
C ARG A 243 -9.29 -8.16 -3.79
N ASN A 244 -8.17 -7.98 -3.12
CA ASN A 244 -7.17 -6.96 -3.43
C ASN A 244 -5.74 -7.47 -3.24
N MET A 245 -5.58 -8.80 -3.24
CA MET A 245 -4.29 -9.48 -3.24
C MET A 245 -4.31 -10.61 -4.26
N TYR A 246 -3.29 -10.67 -5.12
CA TYR A 246 -3.12 -11.77 -6.08
C TYR A 246 -2.65 -13.06 -5.41
N ASN A 247 -1.85 -12.93 -4.34
CA ASN A 247 -1.28 -14.04 -3.60
C ASN A 247 -0.97 -13.58 -2.16
N SER A 248 -0.44 -14.47 -1.32
CA SER A 248 -0.22 -14.21 0.11
C SER A 248 0.91 -13.22 0.40
N LEU A 249 1.72 -12.86 -0.60
CA LEU A 249 2.81 -11.92 -0.41
C LEU A 249 2.28 -10.48 -0.31
N PRO A 250 2.95 -9.63 0.51
CA PRO A 250 2.55 -8.25 0.67
C PRO A 250 2.51 -7.46 -0.64
N ASN A 251 1.48 -6.62 -0.75
CA ASN A 251 1.52 -5.51 -1.68
C ASN A 251 2.46 -4.43 -1.15
N TYR A 252 3.03 -3.62 -2.04
CA TYR A 252 3.85 -2.48 -1.69
C TYR A 252 3.23 -1.19 -2.24
N PHE A 253 3.43 -0.09 -1.51
CA PHE A 253 2.83 1.20 -1.83
C PHE A 253 3.77 2.00 -2.71
N LYS A 254 3.22 2.72 -3.68
CA LYS A 254 3.91 3.71 -4.51
C LYS A 254 3.12 5.00 -4.59
N MET A 255 3.84 6.11 -4.70
CA MET A 255 3.30 7.40 -5.11
C MET A 255 4.30 8.13 -6.03
N GLY A 256 3.78 8.97 -6.93
CA GLY A 256 4.59 9.63 -7.93
C GLY A 256 3.80 9.87 -9.21
N LEU A 257 4.43 9.61 -10.35
CA LEU A 257 3.81 9.67 -11.66
C LEU A 257 4.16 8.38 -12.42
N TYR A 258 3.15 7.67 -12.91
CA TYR A 258 3.29 6.58 -13.88
C TYR A 258 2.23 6.74 -14.96
N ARG A 259 2.61 6.80 -16.24
CA ARG A 259 1.68 7.18 -17.32
C ARG A 259 1.57 6.16 -18.44
N SER A 260 0.50 6.28 -19.25
CA SER A 260 0.24 5.43 -20.42
C SER A 260 1.25 5.58 -21.56
N GLY A 261 1.86 6.75 -21.71
CA GLY A 261 2.80 7.04 -22.80
C GLY A 261 2.17 7.70 -24.02
N THR A 262 0.91 8.12 -23.92
CA THR A 262 0.21 8.94 -24.91
C THR A 262 0.44 10.43 -24.67
N GLU A 263 0.99 10.79 -23.52
CA GLU A 263 1.27 12.17 -23.12
C GLU A 263 2.40 12.78 -23.97
N LYS A 264 2.19 14.02 -24.43
CA LYS A 264 3.09 14.80 -25.28
C LYS A 264 3.92 15.83 -24.53
N HIS A 265 3.68 16.01 -23.23
CA HIS A 265 4.47 16.93 -22.42
C HIS A 265 4.94 16.29 -21.10
N ASN A 266 6.02 16.85 -20.56
CA ASN A 266 6.48 16.55 -19.20
C ASN A 266 5.39 16.91 -18.18
N ARG A 267 5.44 16.26 -17.03
CA ARG A 267 4.49 16.49 -15.92
C ARG A 267 5.23 16.63 -14.61
N SER A 268 4.66 17.42 -13.72
CA SER A 268 5.11 17.51 -12.33
C SER A 268 3.91 17.49 -11.38
N ILE A 269 4.10 16.93 -10.19
CA ILE A 269 3.10 16.86 -9.13
C ILE A 269 3.79 17.12 -7.80
N TYR A 270 3.05 17.73 -6.87
CA TYR A 270 3.51 17.94 -5.51
C TYR A 270 2.75 17.01 -4.56
N PHE A 271 3.43 16.51 -3.54
CA PHE A 271 2.87 15.69 -2.47
C PHE A 271 3.27 16.25 -1.11
N ASP A 272 2.36 16.12 -0.15
CA ASP A 272 2.61 16.50 1.23
C ASP A 272 1.86 15.57 2.21
N ASP A 273 2.16 15.67 3.51
CA ASP A 273 1.41 15.05 4.61
C ASP A 273 1.15 13.54 4.44
N PHE A 274 2.17 12.78 4.02
CA PHE A 274 2.02 11.33 3.93
C PHE A 274 1.87 10.74 5.32
N LYS A 275 0.79 9.99 5.52
CA LYS A 275 0.52 9.24 6.75
C LYS A 275 0.09 7.84 6.39
N TYR A 276 0.61 6.88 7.12
CA TYR A 276 0.27 5.48 6.98
C TYR A 276 0.24 4.83 8.35
N LYS A 277 -0.76 3.95 8.54
CA LYS A 277 -0.95 3.17 9.74
C LYS A 277 -1.53 1.81 9.36
N SER A 278 -0.92 0.72 9.81
CA SER A 278 -1.43 -0.62 9.55
C SER A 278 -1.39 -1.51 10.78
N ILE A 279 -2.41 -2.35 10.91
CA ILE A 279 -2.58 -3.25 12.04
C ILE A 279 -3.10 -4.59 11.53
N ARG A 280 -2.54 -5.69 12.04
CA ARG A 280 -3.08 -7.03 11.78
C ARG A 280 -4.41 -7.20 12.51
N MET A 281 -5.45 -7.57 11.78
CA MET A 281 -6.73 -7.97 12.36
C MET A 281 -6.61 -9.39 12.92
N LYS A 282 -7.29 -9.64 14.04
CA LYS A 282 -7.31 -10.96 14.70
C LYS A 282 -8.20 -11.94 13.95
#